data_AF-A0A938L8V9-F1
#
_entry.id   AF-A0A938L8V9-F1
#
_cell.length_a   1.000
_cell.length_b   1.000
_cell.length_c   1.000
_cell.angle_alpha   90.00
_cell.angle_beta   90.00
_cell.angle_gamma   90.00
#
_symmetry.space_group_name_H-M   'P 1'
#
loop_
_entity.id
_entity.type
_entity.pdbx_description
1 polymer ?
#
loop_
_entity_poly.entity_id
_entity_poly.type
_entity_poly.pdbx_seq_one_letter_code
_entity_poly.pdbx_strand_id
1 'polypeptide(L)' 'MMRAKELRTQTAEQLQQTEVTLKLELLHHVASVAANASEAKRRREIRKDLARTLTILNQK' A
#
# COMPACT_ATOMS: atom_id res chain seq x y z
N MET A 1 -4.92 7.33 -2.12
CA MET A 1 -3.96 6.84 -3.13
C MET A 1 -2.70 7.68 -2.98
N MET A 2 -1.63 7.07 -2.46
CA MET A 2 -0.38 7.78 -2.13
C MET A 2 0.34 8.26 -3.39
N ARG A 3 0.83 9.51 -3.37
CA ARG A 3 1.58 10.04 -4.51
C ARG A 3 3.05 9.62 -4.38
N ALA A 4 3.66 9.22 -5.49
CA ALA A 4 5.07 8.83 -5.51
C ALA A 4 6.02 9.94 -5.01
N LYS A 5 5.64 11.22 -5.18
CA LYS A 5 6.43 12.36 -4.67
C LYS A 5 6.53 12.36 -3.14
N GLU A 6 5.44 12.02 -2.45
CA GLU A 6 5.37 11.97 -0.97
C GLU A 6 6.16 10.79 -0.40
N LEU A 7 6.19 9.67 -1.12
CA LEU A 7 6.95 8.49 -0.72
C LEU A 7 8.47 8.68 -0.90
N ARG A 8 8.92 9.45 -1.91
CA ARG A 8 10.36 9.69 -2.13
C ARG A 8 11.01 10.51 -1.02
N THR A 9 10.24 11.39 -0.36
CA THR A 9 10.71 12.22 0.74
C THR A 9 10.82 11.46 2.07
N GLN A 10 10.26 10.25 2.15
CA GLN A 10 10.36 9.41 3.34
C GLN A 10 11.74 8.73 3.44
N THR A 11 12.14 8.41 4.68
CA THR A 11 13.31 7.56 4.97
C THR A 11 13.02 6.10 4.63
N ALA A 12 14.06 5.27 4.52
CA ALA A 12 13.89 3.83 4.28
C ALA A 12 13.07 3.15 5.39
N GLU A 13 13.28 3.51 6.65
CA GLU A 13 12.53 2.98 7.80
C GLU A 13 11.04 3.36 7.73
N GLN A 14 10.74 4.61 7.36
CA GLN A 14 9.36 5.08 7.17
C GLN A 14 8.67 4.34 6.01
N LEU A 15 9.40 4.06 4.94
CA LEU A 15 8.88 3.29 3.81
C LEU A 15 8.64 1.83 4.19
N GLN A 16 9.52 1.21 4.97
CA GLN A 16 9.30 -0.14 5.53
C GLN A 16 8.08 -0.18 6.45
N GLN A 17 7.90 0.83 7.31
CA GLN A 17 6.71 0.93 8.15
C GLN A 17 5.44 1.06 7.29
N THR A 18 5.49 1.89 6.26
CA THR A 18 4.39 2.06 5.29
C THR A 18 4.06 0.75 4.57
N GLU A 19 5.08 -0.02 4.19
CA GLU A 19 4.93 -1.34 3.58
C GLU A 19 4.19 -2.31 4.50
N VAL A 20 4.60 -2.38 5.78
CA VAL A 20 3.95 -3.25 6.79
C VAL A 20 2.49 -2.85 6.98
N THR A 21 2.20 -1.55 7.13
CA THR A 21 0.83 -1.05 7.27
C THR A 21 -0.03 -1.43 6.07
N LEU A 22 0.46 -1.24 4.85
CA LEU A 22 -0.28 -1.58 3.63
C LEU A 22 -0.52 -3.10 3.50
N LYS A 23 0.42 -3.94 3.94
CA LYS A 23 0.25 -5.40 3.99
C LYS A 23 -0.86 -5.81 4.96
N LEU A 24 -0.89 -5.22 6.16
CA LEU A 24 -1.94 -5.48 7.15
C LEU A 24 -3.32 -5.03 6.65
N GLU A 25 -3.40 -3.84 6.05
CA GLU A 25 -4.65 -3.33 5.47
C GLU A 25 -5.15 -4.24 4.34
N LEU A 26 -4.24 -4.73 3.49
CA LEU A 26 -4.58 -5.66 2.42
C LEU A 26 -5.13 -6.98 2.98
N LEU A 27 -4.49 -7.55 4.01
CA LEU A 27 -4.96 -8.78 4.67
C LEU A 27 -6.35 -8.62 5.27
N HIS A 28 -6.61 -7.51 5.95
CA HIS A 28 -7.92 -7.19 6.50
C HIS A 28 -9.02 -7.21 5.40
N HIS A 29 -8.74 -6.60 4.25
CA HIS A 29 -9.68 -6.57 3.13
C HIS A 29 -9.77 -7.86 2.32
N VAL A 30 -8.82 -8.79 2.47
CA VAL A 30 -8.89 -10.14 1.89
C VAL A 30 -9.70 -11.06 2.80
N ALA A 31 -9.57 -10.89 4.12
CA ALA A 31 -10.40 -11.59 5.11
C ALA A 31 -11.86 -11.13 5.07
N SER A 32 -12.14 -9.89 4.65
CA SER A 32 -13.52 -9.47 4.34
C SER A 32 -13.98 -10.18 3.06
N VAL A 33 -14.80 -11.22 3.23
CA VAL A 33 -15.46 -11.95 2.13
C VAL A 33 -16.17 -10.92 1.25
N ALA A 34 -15.62 -10.70 0.07
CA ALA A 34 -15.94 -9.57 -0.78
C ALA A 34 -17.40 -9.58 -1.23
N ALA A 35 -18.23 -8.69 -0.67
CA ALA A 35 -19.62 -8.55 -1.10
C ALA A 35 -19.91 -7.24 -1.85
N ASN A 36 -19.02 -6.23 -1.80
CA ASN A 36 -19.30 -4.93 -2.46
C ASN A 36 -18.13 -4.39 -3.31
N ALA A 37 -18.49 -3.64 -4.36
CA ALA A 37 -17.55 -3.09 -5.35
C ALA A 37 -16.57 -2.05 -4.74
N SER A 38 -16.97 -1.40 -3.65
CA SER A 38 -16.14 -0.42 -2.93
C SER A 38 -14.89 -1.07 -2.34
N GLU A 39 -15.05 -2.20 -1.64
CA GLU A 39 -13.95 -2.96 -1.08
C GLU A 39 -13.00 -3.51 -2.16
N ALA A 40 -13.55 -3.94 -3.30
CA ALA A 40 -12.74 -4.38 -4.43
C ALA A 40 -11.88 -3.24 -5.01
N LYS A 41 -12.44 -2.02 -5.10
CA LYS A 41 -11.70 -0.82 -5.50
C LYS A 41 -10.61 -0.50 -4.47
N ARG A 42 -10.93 -0.54 -3.19
CA ARG A 42 -9.97 -0.26 -2.10
C ARG A 42 -8.80 -1.25 -2.10
N ARG A 43 -9.06 -2.56 -2.25
CA ARG A 43 -8.00 -3.57 -2.41
C ARG A 43 -7.06 -3.26 -3.56
N ARG A 44 -7.61 -2.83 -4.71
CA ARG A 44 -6.81 -2.44 -5.87
C ARG A 44 -5.94 -1.22 -5.57
N GLU A 45 -6.47 -0.24 -4.86
CA GLU A 45 -5.72 0.96 -4.46
C GLU A 45 -4.56 0.61 -3.52
N ILE A 46 -4.82 -0.18 -2.47
CA ILE A 46 -3.79 -0.64 -1.51
C ILE A 46 -2.67 -1.40 -2.24
N ARG A 47 -3.00 -2.33 -3.15
CA ARG A 47 -1.98 -3.04 -3.94
C ARG A 47 -1.12 -2.11 -4.80
N LYS A 48 -1.72 -1.07 -5.39
CA LYS A 48 -0.98 -0.08 -6.18
C LYS A 48 -0.07 0.79 -5.31
N ASP A 49 -0.56 1.19 -4.14
CA ASP A 49 0.23 1.98 -3.19
C ASP A 49 1.40 1.15 -2.66
N LEU A 50 1.19 -0.13 -2.32
CA LEU A 50 2.25 -1.06 -1.94
C LEU A 50 3.32 -1.21 -3.03
N ALA A 51 2.90 -1.39 -4.29
CA ALA A 51 3.82 -1.51 -5.41
C ALA A 51 4.70 -0.24 -5.57
N ARG A 52 4.14 0.95 -5.34
CA ARG A 52 4.91 2.20 -5.37
C ARG A 52 5.93 2.27 -4.23
N THR A 53 5.51 1.93 -3.01
CA THR A 53 6.40 1.92 -1.84
C THR A 53 7.58 0.98 -2.07
N LEU A 54 7.32 -0.24 -2.53
CA LEU A 54 8.37 -1.22 -2.86
C LEU A 54 9.28 -0.73 -3.99
N THR A 55 8.73 -0.10 -5.02
CA THR A 55 9.54 0.47 -6.11
C THR A 55 10.50 1.54 -5.59
N ILE A 56 10.03 2.41 -4.69
CA ILE A 56 10.85 3.50 -4.13
C ILE A 56 11.87 2.95 -3.14
N LEU A 57 11.53 1.93 -2.35
CA LEU A 57 12.49 1.20 -1.52
C LEU A 57 13.61 0.60 -2.37
N ASN A 58 13.28 -0.07 -3.47
CA ASN A 58 14.28 -0.68 -4.37
C ASN A 58 15.12 0.35 -5.14
N GLN A 59 14.66 1.60 -5.25
CA GLN A 59 15.39 2.68 -5.91
C GLN A 59 16.36 3.41 -4.97
N LYS A 60 16.19 3.27 -3.65
CA LYS A 60 17.07 3.86 -2.63
C LYS A 60 18.18 2.88 -2.27
#